data_AF-A0A1I7T4Y7-F1
#
_entry.id   AF-A0A1I7T4Y7-F1
#
_cell.length_a   1.000
_cell.length_b   1.000
_cell.length_c   1.000
_cell.angle_alpha   90.00
_cell.angle_beta   90.00
_cell.angle_gamma   90.00
#
_symmetry.space_group_name_H-M   'P 1'
#
loop_
_entity.id
_entity.type
_entity.pdbx_description
1 polymer ?
#
loop_
_entity_poly.entity_id
_entity_poly.type
_entity_poly.pdbx_seq_one_letter_code
_entity_poly.pdbx_strand_id
1 'polypeptide(L)'
;MDHYNKNIWKDYIPEQARGSPHANEYHYLFNMPVMAKIDMSKEPESWIQRDLVDMVVSFTKTGVPHVQNVEWRPVSDPDDVNFLNFESSGVSIKHGLFQEPLEFWNNLRQREGFDLVDPTNSISKTDSKDEL
;
A
#
# COMPACT_ATOMS: atom_id res chain seq x y z
N MET A 1 -0.49 10.33 9.72
CA MET A 1 0.16 10.37 8.39
C MET A 1 1.18 9.26 8.39
N ASP A 2 1.19 8.47 7.34
CA ASP A 2 2.07 7.30 7.28
C ASP A 2 3.54 7.71 7.36
N HIS A 3 4.33 6.85 7.98
CA HIS A 3 5.72 7.16 8.25
C HIS A 3 6.54 7.29 6.96
N TYR A 4 7.37 8.33 6.89
CA TYR A 4 8.47 8.45 5.93
C TYR A 4 9.62 9.25 6.53
N ASN A 5 10.85 8.94 6.14
CA ASN A 5 12.00 9.75 6.51
C ASN A 5 12.11 10.98 5.60
N LYS A 6 12.21 12.18 6.19
CA LYS A 6 12.27 13.44 5.44
C LYS A 6 13.46 13.54 4.46
N ASN A 7 14.56 12.82 4.72
CA ASN A 7 15.76 12.87 3.88
C ASN A 7 15.53 12.24 2.49
N ILE A 8 14.44 11.50 2.31
CA ILE A 8 14.03 10.91 1.03
C ILE A 8 13.59 12.00 0.05
N TRP A 9 13.00 13.08 0.54
CA TRP A 9 12.41 14.13 -0.28
C TRP A 9 13.31 15.35 -0.36
N LYS A 10 13.39 15.96 -1.54
CA LYS A 10 14.06 17.26 -1.71
C LYS A 10 13.18 18.37 -1.16
N ASP A 11 13.80 19.45 -0.65
CA ASP A 11 13.09 20.56 -0.01
C ASP A 11 12.05 21.23 -0.93
N TYR A 12 12.29 21.23 -2.25
CA TYR A 12 11.36 21.82 -3.23
C TYR A 12 10.12 20.96 -3.51
N ILE A 13 10.08 19.69 -3.07
CA ILE A 13 8.89 18.84 -3.22
C ILE A 13 7.85 19.30 -2.19
N PRO A 14 6.62 19.65 -2.60
CA PRO A 14 5.57 20.08 -1.68
C PRO A 14 5.28 19.03 -0.61
N GLU A 15 5.01 19.44 0.62
CA GLU A 15 4.77 18.53 1.76
C GLU A 15 3.62 17.56 1.49
N GLN A 16 2.57 18.01 0.79
CA GLN A 16 1.40 17.21 0.43
C GLN A 16 1.72 16.06 -0.52
N ALA A 17 2.84 16.16 -1.25
CA ALA A 17 3.32 15.12 -2.17
C ALA A 17 4.34 14.18 -1.50
N ARG A 18 4.73 14.45 -0.25
CA ARG A 18 5.68 13.61 0.50
C ARG A 18 4.92 12.48 1.17
N GLY A 19 5.52 11.30 1.17
CA GLY A 19 4.98 10.10 1.79
C GLY A 19 6.00 8.97 1.76
N SER A 20 5.52 7.74 1.90
CA SER A 20 6.34 6.54 1.76
C SER A 20 6.36 6.08 0.30
N PRO A 21 7.44 6.32 -0.47
CA PRO A 21 7.51 5.87 -1.86
C PRO A 21 7.69 4.36 -1.96
N HIS A 22 7.52 3.81 -3.17
CA HIS A 22 7.83 2.41 -3.43
C HIS A 22 9.28 2.07 -3.04
N ALA A 23 9.50 0.89 -2.47
CA ALA A 23 10.78 0.40 -1.95
C ALA A 23 11.35 1.17 -0.74
N ASN A 24 10.57 2.04 -0.10
CA ASN A 24 11.00 2.73 1.11
C ASN A 24 11.31 1.75 2.26
N GLU A 25 10.58 0.65 2.33
CA GLU A 25 10.72 -0.41 3.33
C GLU A 25 12.10 -1.09 3.31
N TYR A 26 12.85 -1.02 2.21
CA TYR A 26 14.17 -1.65 2.10
C TYR A 26 15.23 -1.01 3.00
N HIS A 27 15.08 0.27 3.35
CA HIS A 27 15.95 0.89 4.35
C HIS A 27 15.80 0.17 5.69
N TYR A 28 14.56 -0.09 6.10
CA TYR A 28 14.24 -0.66 7.40
C TYR A 28 14.53 -2.17 7.46
N LEU A 29 14.13 -2.93 6.44
CA LEU A 29 14.29 -4.39 6.42
C LEU A 29 15.72 -4.85 6.16
N PHE A 30 16.47 -4.15 5.32
CA PHE A 30 17.75 -4.64 4.78
C PHE A 30 18.93 -3.69 5.03
N ASN A 31 18.71 -2.57 5.73
CA ASN A 31 19.70 -1.50 5.90
C ASN A 31 20.28 -1.02 4.54
N MET A 32 19.43 -1.00 3.52
CA MET A 32 19.83 -0.65 2.15
C MET A 32 19.49 0.83 1.87
N PRO A 33 20.48 1.71 1.63
CA PRO A 33 20.24 3.13 1.40
C PRO A 33 19.82 3.41 -0.05
N VAL A 34 18.67 2.86 -0.47
CA VAL A 34 18.17 2.93 -1.87
C VAL A 34 17.81 4.36 -2.28
N MET A 35 17.18 5.12 -1.38
CA MET A 35 16.68 6.46 -1.67
C MET A 35 17.49 7.54 -0.94
N ALA A 36 17.89 7.26 0.30
CA ALA A 36 18.63 8.20 1.12
C ALA A 36 19.48 7.48 2.19
N LYS A 37 20.43 8.21 2.77
CA LYS A 37 21.06 7.79 4.02
C LYS A 37 20.13 8.13 5.18
N ILE A 38 19.62 7.10 5.84
CA ILE A 38 18.77 7.20 7.03
C ILE A 38 19.61 6.83 8.25
N ASP A 39 19.52 7.66 9.28
CA ASP A 39 20.19 7.41 10.56
C ASP A 39 19.30 6.52 11.42
N MET A 40 19.47 5.21 11.28
CA MET A 40 18.68 4.18 11.99
C MET A 40 18.93 4.15 13.50
N SER A 41 19.85 4.97 14.03
CA SER A 41 20.07 5.10 15.48
C SER A 41 19.10 6.07 16.16
N LYS A 42 18.30 6.80 15.37
CA LYS A 42 17.39 7.84 15.85
C LYS A 42 15.94 7.41 15.75
N GLU A 43 15.15 7.86 16.71
CA GLU A 43 13.71 7.71 16.63
C GLU A 43 13.08 8.67 15.60
N PRO A 44 12.04 8.24 14.88
CA PRO A 44 11.35 6.94 15.02
C PRO A 44 11.99 5.77 14.25
N GLU A 45 13.06 6.01 13.50
CA GLU A 45 13.65 5.05 12.56
C GLU A 45 14.11 3.75 13.24
N SER A 46 14.72 3.87 14.43
CA SER A 46 15.19 2.71 15.21
C SER A 46 14.06 1.78 15.63
N TRP A 47 12.98 2.31 16.22
CA TRP A 47 11.88 1.45 16.65
C TRP A 47 11.10 0.89 15.46
N ILE A 48 10.93 1.66 14.38
CA ILE A 48 10.26 1.19 13.16
C ILE A 48 11.04 0.04 12.52
N GLN A 49 12.36 0.17 12.42
CA GLN A 49 13.22 -0.90 11.91
C GLN A 49 13.06 -2.17 12.73
N ARG A 50 13.14 -2.07 14.07
CA ARG A 50 13.01 -3.23 14.95
C ARG A 50 11.66 -3.92 14.76
N ASP A 51 10.58 -3.15 14.81
CA ASP A 51 9.22 -3.68 14.72
C ASP A 51 8.93 -4.32 13.36
N LEU A 52 9.40 -3.72 12.28
CA LEU A 52 9.21 -4.26 10.93
C LEU A 52 10.00 -5.55 10.73
N VAL A 53 11.23 -5.63 11.26
CA VAL A 53 12.05 -6.86 11.23
C VAL A 53 11.41 -7.95 12.09
N ASP A 54 11.00 -7.62 13.31
CA ASP A 54 10.36 -8.56 14.24
C ASP A 54 9.06 -9.14 13.65
N MET A 55 8.26 -8.30 12.98
CA MET A 55 7.07 -8.71 12.24
C MET A 55 7.36 -9.80 11.21
N VAL A 56 8.36 -9.56 10.34
CA VAL A 56 8.73 -10.48 9.26
C VAL A 56 9.32 -11.77 9.84
N VAL A 57 10.15 -11.65 10.88
CA VAL A 57 10.76 -12.79 11.55
C VAL A 57 9.71 -13.66 12.24
N SER A 58 8.75 -13.08 12.95
CA SER A 58 7.70 -13.86 13.62
C SER A 58 6.82 -14.56 12.59
N PHE A 59 6.42 -13.86 11.52
CA PHE A 59 5.66 -14.45 10.42
C PHE A 59 6.41 -15.63 9.80
N THR A 60 7.71 -15.48 9.56
CA THR A 60 8.55 -16.56 9.02
C THR A 60 8.62 -17.76 9.96
N LYS A 61 8.63 -17.55 11.28
CA LYS A 61 8.74 -18.60 12.28
C LYS A 61 7.43 -19.35 12.53
N THR A 62 6.30 -18.63 12.57
CA THR A 62 5.03 -19.15 13.09
C THR A 62 3.85 -19.02 12.13
N GLY A 63 4.02 -18.31 11.02
CA GLY A 63 2.93 -17.91 10.12
C GLY A 63 2.07 -16.76 10.65
N VAL A 64 2.39 -16.20 11.83
CA VAL A 64 1.62 -15.10 12.44
C VAL A 64 2.55 -13.89 12.67
N PRO A 65 2.30 -12.74 12.02
CA PRO A 65 3.08 -11.53 12.27
C PRO A 65 2.77 -10.99 13.67
N HIS A 66 3.79 -10.55 14.39
CA HIS A 66 3.68 -9.99 15.73
C HIS A 66 4.42 -8.65 15.76
N VAL A 67 3.71 -7.60 16.18
CA VAL A 67 4.25 -6.25 16.31
C VAL A 67 3.73 -5.62 17.58
N GLN A 68 4.64 -5.33 18.50
CA GLN A 68 4.33 -4.77 19.82
C GLN A 68 3.16 -5.52 20.48
N ASN A 69 2.15 -4.81 20.97
CA ASN A 69 0.94 -5.35 21.58
C ASN A 69 -0.27 -5.27 20.65
N VAL A 70 -0.05 -5.20 19.34
CA VAL A 70 -1.12 -5.04 18.34
C VAL A 70 -1.50 -6.42 17.79
N GLU A 71 -2.79 -6.75 17.87
CA GLU A 71 -3.34 -7.96 17.25
C GLU A 71 -3.68 -7.68 15.78
N TRP A 72 -2.84 -8.19 14.87
CA TRP A 72 -3.12 -8.14 13.44
C TRP A 72 -3.81 -9.43 12.99
N ARG A 73 -5.15 -9.42 12.98
CA ARG A 73 -5.96 -10.58 12.61
C ARG A 73 -5.89 -10.88 11.10
N PRO A 74 -5.92 -12.16 10.69
CA PRO A 74 -6.10 -12.53 9.30
C PRO A 74 -7.39 -11.95 8.71
N VAL A 75 -7.37 -11.63 7.41
CA VAL A 75 -8.58 -11.22 6.69
C VAL A 75 -9.44 -12.46 6.43
N SER A 76 -10.64 -12.48 7.00
CA SER A 76 -11.64 -13.55 6.81
C SER A 76 -12.83 -13.10 5.95
N ASP A 77 -13.06 -11.80 5.86
CA ASP A 77 -14.16 -11.17 5.13
C ASP A 77 -13.57 -10.09 4.21
N PRO A 78 -13.80 -10.17 2.88
CA PRO A 78 -13.30 -9.19 1.92
C PRO A 78 -13.88 -7.77 2.12
N ASP A 79 -15.01 -7.63 2.80
CA ASP A 79 -15.61 -6.32 3.11
C ASP A 79 -15.07 -5.73 4.43
N ASP A 80 -14.38 -6.54 5.25
CA ASP A 80 -13.77 -6.15 6.53
C ASP A 80 -12.24 -6.39 6.53
N VAL A 81 -11.58 -5.72 5.60
CA VAL A 81 -10.12 -5.70 5.50
C VAL A 81 -9.53 -4.73 6.53
N ASN A 82 -8.67 -5.28 7.39
CA ASN A 82 -7.83 -4.52 8.29
C ASN A 82 -6.36 -4.59 7.83
N PHE A 83 -5.57 -3.58 8.22
CA PHE A 83 -4.16 -3.52 7.91
C PHE A 83 -3.38 -2.91 9.07
N LEU A 84 -2.14 -3.36 9.23
CA LEU A 84 -1.19 -2.78 10.16
C LEU A 84 -0.60 -1.49 9.56
N ASN A 85 -0.69 -0.38 10.30
CA ASN A 85 -0.21 0.92 9.86
C ASN A 85 0.95 1.40 10.74
N PHE A 86 2.07 1.75 10.10
CA PHE A 86 3.22 2.37 10.74
C PHE A 86 3.17 3.90 10.56
N GLU A 87 3.06 4.63 11.67
CA GLU A 87 3.18 6.09 11.70
C GLU A 87 4.37 6.50 12.57
N SER A 88 4.91 7.70 12.39
CA SER A 88 6.03 8.18 13.22
C SER A 88 5.73 8.22 14.73
N SER A 89 4.45 8.19 15.10
CA SER A 89 3.96 8.17 16.49
C SER A 89 3.67 6.78 17.05
N GLY A 90 3.71 5.72 16.22
CA GLY A 90 3.44 4.35 16.66
C GLY A 90 2.75 3.48 15.60
N VAL A 91 2.38 2.27 16.04
CA VAL A 91 1.75 1.25 15.19
C VAL A 91 0.29 1.07 15.60
N SER A 92 -0.60 0.92 14.62
CA SER A 92 -2.04 0.68 14.87
C SER A 92 -2.67 -0.18 13.78
N ILE A 93 -3.80 -0.83 14.09
CA ILE A 93 -4.67 -1.44 13.09
C ILE A 93 -5.60 -0.36 12.52
N LYS A 94 -5.68 -0.29 11.20
CA LYS A 94 -6.63 0.56 10.47
C LYS A 94 -7.50 -0.31 9.55
N HIS A 95 -8.59 0.29 9.06
CA HIS A 95 -9.56 -0.35 8.19
C HIS A 95 -9.77 0.48 6.92
N GLY A 96 -10.27 -0.16 5.87
CA GLY A 96 -10.71 0.55 4.66
C GLY A 96 -9.58 1.11 3.81
N LEU A 97 -8.47 0.37 3.68
CA LEU A 97 -7.35 0.77 2.83
C LEU A 97 -7.82 0.91 1.38
N PHE A 98 -7.77 2.13 0.84
CA PHE A 98 -8.11 2.44 -0.57
C PHE A 98 -9.48 1.93 -1.03
N GLN A 99 -10.49 1.94 -0.17
CA GLN A 99 -11.85 1.47 -0.51
C GLN A 99 -12.42 2.16 -1.76
N GLU A 100 -12.42 3.49 -1.81
CA GLU A 100 -12.96 4.24 -2.96
C GLU A 100 -12.22 3.92 -4.28
N PRO A 101 -10.87 4.00 -4.36
CA PRO A 101 -10.16 3.56 -5.56
C PRO A 101 -10.45 2.10 -5.94
N LEU A 102 -10.52 1.19 -4.96
CA LEU A 102 -10.81 -0.22 -5.20
C LEU A 102 -12.21 -0.42 -5.79
N GLU A 103 -13.21 0.25 -5.24
CA GLU A 103 -14.58 0.26 -5.76
C GLU A 103 -14.63 0.80 -7.19
N PHE A 104 -13.94 1.91 -7.47
CA PHE A 104 -13.85 2.47 -8.82
C PHE A 104 -13.32 1.44 -9.83
N TRP A 105 -12.17 0.81 -9.53
CA TRP A 105 -11.54 -0.16 -10.44
C TRP A 105 -12.40 -1.43 -10.60
N ASN A 106 -13.05 -1.90 -9.52
CA ASN A 106 -13.95 -3.05 -9.58
C ASN A 106 -15.19 -2.76 -10.44
N ASN A 107 -15.82 -1.60 -10.25
CA ASN A 107 -16.97 -1.17 -11.02
C ASN A 107 -16.62 -0.98 -12.50
N LEU A 108 -15.45 -0.39 -12.79
CA LEU A 108 -14.96 -0.21 -14.15
C LEU A 108 -14.78 -1.57 -14.85
N ARG A 109 -14.16 -2.55 -14.18
CA ARG A 109 -13.99 -3.90 -14.73
C ARG A 109 -15.32 -4.61 -14.99
N GLN A 110 -16.29 -4.47 -14.09
CA GLN A 110 -17.62 -5.08 -14.26
C GLN A 110 -18.39 -4.45 -15.42
N ARG A 111 -18.29 -3.12 -15.59
CA ARG A 111 -19.01 -2.39 -16.63
C ARG A 111 -18.44 -2.64 -18.02
N GLU A 112 -17.12 -2.67 -18.15
CA GLU A 112 -16.43 -2.60 -19.45
C GLU A 112 -15.82 -3.95 -19.88
N GLY A 113 -15.71 -4.93 -18.98
CA GLY A 113 -15.00 -6.19 -19.24
C GLY A 113 -13.48 -6.06 -19.07
N PHE A 114 -12.74 -7.13 -19.37
CA PHE A 114 -11.28 -7.20 -19.19
C PHE A 114 -10.51 -6.30 -20.17
N ASP A 115 -11.14 -5.89 -21.27
CA ASP A 115 -10.48 -5.20 -22.37
C ASP A 115 -11.07 -3.81 -22.63
N LEU A 116 -10.64 -2.86 -21.80
CA LEU A 116 -10.86 -1.43 -22.04
C LEU A 116 -9.96 -0.87 -23.14
N VAL A 117 -8.95 -1.63 -23.57
CA VAL A 117 -7.92 -1.20 -24.52
C VAL A 117 -7.64 -2.29 -25.55
N ASP A 118 -8.67 -3.01 -25.98
CA ASP A 118 -8.57 -3.79 -27.22
C ASP A 118 -9.06 -2.92 -28.39
N PRO A 119 -8.16 -2.31 -29.18
CA PRO A 119 -8.54 -1.57 -30.37
C PRO A 119 -9.21 -2.46 -31.45
N THR A 120 -9.19 -3.78 -31.29
CA THR A 120 -9.83 -4.73 -32.21
C THR A 120 -11.26 -5.09 -31.82
N ASN A 121 -11.70 -4.74 -30.61
CA ASN A 121 -13.02 -5.08 -30.08
C ASN A 121 -14.04 -3.93 -30.16
N SER A 122 -13.80 -2.94 -31.05
CA SER A 122 -14.83 -1.98 -31.44
C SER A 122 -15.91 -2.72 -32.22
N ILE A 123 -16.80 -3.40 -31.51
CA ILE A 123 -18.01 -3.96 -32.08
C ILE A 123 -18.82 -2.75 -32.55
N SER A 124 -18.76 -2.50 -33.85
CA SER A 124 -19.68 -1.64 -34.56
C SER A 124 -21.09 -2.22 -34.35
N LYS A 125 -21.80 -1.70 -33.35
CA LYS A 125 -23.26 -1.76 -33.36
C LYS A 125 -23.75 -0.81 -34.45
N THR A 126 -23.66 -1.25 -35.70
CA THR A 126 -24.53 -0.73 -36.75
C THR A 126 -25.87 -1.41 -36.55
N ASP A 127 -26.78 -0.65 -35.95
CA ASP A 127 -28.19 -0.99 -35.81
C ASP A 127 -28.74 -1.39 -37.18
N SER A 128 -29.31 -2.59 -37.25
CA SER A 128 -30.19 -3.00 -38.32
C SER A 128 -31.49 -2.18 -38.23
N LYS A 129 -31.52 -1.06 -38.94
CA LYS A 129 -32.75 -0.47 -39.45
C LYS A 129 -32.45 0.07 -40.83
N ASP A 130 -32.94 -0.64 -41.83
CA ASP A 130 -33.97 -0.06 -42.70
C ASP A 130 -34.61 -1.20 -43.50
N GLU A 131 -35.85 -1.49 -43.12
CA GLU A 131 -36.85 -2.04 -44.02
C GLU A 131 -37.18 -0.95 -45.05
N LEU A 132 -37.04 -1.27 -46.34
CA LEU A 132 -38.05 -1.11 -47.41
C LEU A 132 -37.46 -1.52 -48.77
#